data_AF-I1CRI0-F1
#
_entry.id   AF-I1CRI0-F1
#
_cell.length_a   1.000
_cell.length_b   1.000
_cell.length_c   1.000
_cell.angle_alpha   90.00
_cell.angle_beta   90.00
_cell.angle_gamma   90.00
#
_symmetry.space_group_name_H-M   'P 1'
#
loop_
_entity.id
_entity.type
_entity.pdbx_description
1 polymer ?
#
loop_
_entity_poly.entity_id
_entity_poly.type
_entity_poly.pdbx_seq_one_letter_code
_entity_poly.pdbx_strand_id
1 'polypeptide(L)'
;MTSILTIAFGDICSFEPEDPTLHKAFNLTERASKALSPGDQIREFFPILQILWPAEKARYFQLRDDIVKFYETLLNRFKAQKSTQDCFVKEIMKENELNDLQIIYFIALFVGAGSDTTASTIEWTIAYLANHPEVQDLAYNEIKEESLICLLFSV
;
A
#
# COMPACT_ATOMS: atom_id res chain seq x y z
N MET A 1 3.24 3.82 -3.56
CA MET A 1 3.38 2.35 -3.62
C MET A 1 4.83 1.84 -3.63
N THR A 2 5.78 2.46 -4.35
CA THR A 2 7.18 1.99 -4.38
C THR A 2 7.78 1.81 -2.99
N SER A 3 7.72 2.83 -2.13
CA SER A 3 8.28 2.79 -0.77
C SER A 3 7.70 1.66 0.08
N ILE A 4 6.38 1.45 0.07
CA ILE A 4 5.75 0.39 0.88
C ILE A 4 6.07 -1.01 0.36
N LEU A 5 6.23 -1.17 -0.96
CA LEU A 5 6.69 -2.43 -1.55
C LEU A 5 8.15 -2.73 -1.20
N THR A 6 9.03 -1.72 -1.19
CA THR A 6 10.41 -1.86 -0.70
C THR A 6 10.46 -2.17 0.80
N ILE A 7 9.59 -1.57 1.63
CA ILE A 7 9.47 -1.93 3.05
C ILE A 7 9.02 -3.41 3.18
N ALA A 8 8.07 -3.83 2.35
CA ALA A 8 7.54 -5.19 2.38
C ALA A 8 8.59 -6.24 2.00
N PHE A 9 9.23 -6.06 0.84
CA PHE A 9 10.06 -7.09 0.19
C PHE A 9 11.55 -6.76 0.08
N GLY A 10 12.00 -5.61 0.58
CA GLY A 10 13.38 -5.17 0.47
C GLY A 10 13.79 -4.87 -0.98
N ASP A 11 15.02 -5.25 -1.31
CA ASP A 11 15.68 -5.07 -2.61
C ASP A 11 14.91 -5.66 -3.80
N ILE A 12 14.08 -6.68 -3.57
CA ILE A 12 13.32 -7.36 -4.62
C ILE A 12 12.25 -6.46 -5.26
N CYS A 13 11.79 -5.45 -4.51
CA CYS A 13 10.75 -4.52 -4.96
C CYS A 13 11.26 -3.07 -5.03
N SER A 14 12.55 -2.87 -5.33
CA SER A 14 13.09 -1.56 -5.70
C SER A 14 12.71 -1.23 -7.14
N PHE A 15 11.46 -0.83 -7.37
CA PHE A 15 10.92 -0.58 -8.70
C PHE A 15 11.15 0.85 -9.16
N GLU A 16 11.53 1.00 -10.43
CA GLU A 16 11.44 2.27 -11.14
C GLU A 16 9.98 2.64 -11.41
N PRO A 17 9.63 3.94 -11.56
CA PRO A 17 8.25 4.38 -11.80
C PRO A 17 7.57 3.69 -12.98
N GLU A 18 8.33 3.30 -14.01
CA GLU A 18 7.83 2.66 -15.24
C GLU A 18 7.71 1.14 -15.14
N ASP A 19 8.05 0.53 -14.00
CA ASP A 19 8.06 -0.92 -13.86
C ASP A 19 6.64 -1.53 -13.99
N PRO A 20 6.44 -2.54 -14.85
CA PRO A 20 5.12 -3.15 -15.05
C PRO A 20 4.60 -3.90 -13.81
N THR A 21 5.49 -4.40 -12.95
CA THR A 21 5.14 -5.06 -11.68
C THR A 21 4.53 -4.06 -10.71
N LEU A 22 5.12 -2.85 -10.63
CA LEU A 22 4.61 -1.76 -9.83
C LEU A 22 3.22 -1.33 -10.30
N HIS A 23 3.05 -1.12 -11.62
CA HIS A 23 1.75 -0.80 -12.21
C HIS A 23 0.70 -1.90 -11.95
N LYS A 24 1.11 -3.16 -11.98
CA LYS A 24 0.21 -4.27 -11.66
C LYS A 24 -0.23 -4.23 -10.19
N ALA A 25 0.67 -3.93 -9.26
CA ALA A 25 0.33 -3.75 -7.85
C ALA A 25 -0.68 -2.60 -7.65
N PHE A 26 -0.47 -1.47 -8.32
CA PHE A 26 -1.41 -0.34 -8.30
C PHE A 26 -2.80 -0.74 -8.81
N ASN A 27 -2.87 -1.37 -9.98
CA ASN A 27 -4.15 -1.77 -10.57
C ASN A 27 -4.91 -2.78 -9.69
N LEU A 28 -4.20 -3.72 -9.06
CA LEU A 28 -4.83 -4.68 -8.14
C LEU A 28 -5.36 -4.00 -6.88
N THR A 29 -4.60 -3.06 -6.32
CA THR A 29 -5.01 -2.27 -5.15
C THR A 29 -6.23 -1.42 -5.47
N GLU A 30 -6.25 -0.72 -6.61
CA GLU A 30 -7.38 0.09 -7.06
C GLU A 30 -8.64 -0.77 -7.27
N ARG A 31 -8.51 -1.94 -7.91
CA ARG A 31 -9.62 -2.88 -8.09
C ARG A 31 -10.15 -3.39 -6.73
N ALA A 32 -9.27 -3.65 -5.77
CA ALA A 32 -9.64 -4.04 -4.42
C ALA A 32 -10.38 -2.91 -3.68
N SER A 33 -9.86 -1.69 -3.72
CA SER A 33 -10.48 -0.50 -3.13
C SER A 33 -11.87 -0.25 -3.72
N LYS A 34 -12.01 -0.30 -5.05
CA LYS A 34 -13.30 -0.19 -5.72
C LYS A 34 -14.28 -1.27 -5.27
N ALA A 35 -13.82 -2.52 -5.20
CA ALA A 35 -14.65 -3.63 -4.75
C ALA A 35 -15.14 -3.46 -3.30
N LEU A 36 -14.40 -2.73 -2.45
CA LEU A 36 -14.78 -2.41 -1.07
C LEU A 36 -15.57 -1.09 -0.93
N SER A 37 -15.71 -0.33 -2.03
CA SER A 37 -16.40 0.97 -2.00
C SER A 37 -17.88 0.83 -1.63
N PRO A 38 -18.49 1.87 -1.02
CA PRO A 38 -19.91 1.85 -0.68
C PRO A 38 -20.83 1.54 -1.87
N GLY A 39 -20.45 1.97 -3.07
CA GLY A 39 -21.21 1.68 -4.29
C GLY A 39 -21.25 0.19 -4.63
N ASP A 40 -20.09 -0.49 -4.60
CA ASP A 40 -20.00 -1.92 -4.88
C ASP A 40 -20.49 -2.80 -3.72
N GLN A 41 -20.47 -2.28 -2.48
CA GLN A 41 -20.89 -2.97 -1.26
C GLN A 41 -22.32 -2.62 -0.81
N ILE A 42 -23.09 -1.85 -1.59
CA ILE A 42 -24.42 -1.35 -1.20
C ILE A 42 -25.37 -2.45 -0.71
N ARG A 43 -25.23 -3.67 -1.24
CA ARG A 43 -26.04 -4.84 -0.84
C ARG A 43 -25.74 -5.36 0.55
N GLU A 44 -24.53 -5.17 1.06
CA GLU A 44 -24.17 -5.55 2.43
C GLU A 44 -24.84 -4.64 3.45
N PHE A 45 -25.14 -3.38 3.07
CA PHE A 45 -25.84 -2.43 3.94
C PHE A 45 -27.37 -2.63 3.95
N PHE A 46 -27.94 -3.21 2.88
CA PHE A 46 -29.40 -3.36 2.73
C PHE A 46 -29.78 -4.81 2.34
N PRO A 47 -30.21 -5.63 3.30
CA PRO A 47 -30.53 -7.05 3.06
C PRO A 47 -31.55 -7.30 1.94
N ILE A 48 -32.52 -6.39 1.75
CA ILE A 48 -33.52 -6.50 0.67
C ILE A 48 -32.89 -6.48 -0.73
N LEU A 49 -31.77 -5.77 -0.91
CA LEU A 49 -31.06 -5.71 -2.19
C LEU A 49 -30.33 -7.02 -2.51
N GLN A 50 -29.95 -7.82 -1.51
CA GLN A 50 -29.32 -9.13 -1.73
C GLN A 50 -30.28 -10.11 -2.40
N ILE A 51 -31.58 -9.98 -2.13
CA ILE A 51 -32.63 -10.81 -2.71
C ILE A 51 -32.96 -10.32 -4.12
N LEU A 52 -33.10 -9.00 -4.31
CA LEU A 52 -33.56 -8.40 -5.56
C LEU A 52 -32.45 -8.25 -6.62
N TRP A 53 -31.18 -8.17 -6.21
CA TRP A 53 -30.05 -7.95 -7.10
C TRP A 53 -28.95 -9.00 -6.90
N PRO A 54 -28.98 -10.11 -7.66
CA PRO A 54 -28.00 -11.19 -7.53
C PRO A 54 -26.56 -10.71 -7.74
N ALA A 55 -25.63 -11.29 -6.98
CA ALA A 55 -24.23 -10.92 -7.03
C ALA A 55 -23.44 -11.56 -8.17
N GLU A 56 -22.70 -10.73 -8.90
CA GLU A 56 -21.64 -11.14 -9.82
C GLU A 56 -20.42 -11.63 -9.02
N LYS A 57 -20.61 -12.70 -8.24
CA LYS A 57 -19.57 -13.28 -7.36
C LYS A 57 -18.31 -13.65 -8.13
N ALA A 58 -18.45 -14.04 -9.41
CA ALA A 58 -17.34 -14.37 -10.29
C ALA A 58 -16.28 -13.26 -10.36
N ARG A 59 -16.70 -11.99 -10.40
CA ARG A 59 -15.79 -10.84 -10.45
C ARG A 59 -14.91 -10.73 -9.20
N TYR A 60 -15.50 -10.96 -8.02
CA TYR A 60 -14.78 -10.91 -6.75
C TYR A 60 -13.84 -12.11 -6.57
N PHE A 61 -14.25 -13.31 -7.02
CA PHE A 61 -13.36 -14.47 -7.02
C PHE A 61 -12.17 -14.28 -7.96
N GLN A 62 -12.39 -13.75 -9.16
CA GLN A 62 -11.30 -13.42 -10.09
C GLN A 62 -10.33 -12.39 -9.50
N LEU A 63 -10.84 -11.34 -8.85
CA LEU A 63 -10.00 -10.35 -8.18
C LEU A 63 -9.17 -10.99 -7.04
N ARG A 64 -9.79 -11.83 -6.22
CA ARG A 64 -9.09 -12.59 -5.18
C ARG A 64 -7.96 -13.43 -5.78
N ASP A 65 -8.25 -14.18 -6.83
CA ASP A 65 -7.28 -15.08 -7.46
C ASP A 65 -6.13 -14.30 -8.11
N ASP A 66 -6.41 -13.15 -8.73
CA ASP A 66 -5.41 -12.23 -9.27
C ASP A 66 -4.47 -11.68 -8.18
N ILE A 67 -5.02 -11.26 -7.03
CA ILE A 67 -4.26 -10.74 -5.89
C ILE A 67 -3.35 -11.85 -5.33
N VAL A 68 -3.93 -13.04 -5.06
CA VAL A 68 -3.18 -14.17 -4.51
C VAL A 68 -2.03 -14.54 -5.44
N LYS A 69 -2.29 -14.70 -6.74
CA LYS A 69 -1.28 -15.07 -7.73
C LYS A 69 -0.14 -14.04 -7.83
N PHE A 70 -0.48 -12.75 -7.77
CA PHE A 70 0.52 -11.67 -7.84
C PHE A 70 1.47 -11.73 -6.64
N TYR A 71 0.94 -11.73 -5.42
CA TYR A 71 1.75 -11.73 -4.21
C TYR A 71 2.43 -13.07 -3.94
N GLU A 72 1.85 -14.20 -4.37
CA GLU A 72 2.51 -15.51 -4.38
C GLU A 72 3.77 -15.48 -5.24
N THR A 73 3.69 -14.86 -6.42
CA THR A 73 4.86 -14.70 -7.31
C THR A 73 5.97 -13.91 -6.62
N LEU A 74 5.63 -12.82 -5.93
CA LEU A 74 6.61 -12.02 -5.19
C LEU A 74 7.19 -12.77 -3.99
N LEU A 75 6.35 -13.46 -3.21
CA LEU A 75 6.78 -14.25 -2.06
C LEU A 75 7.71 -15.40 -2.48
N ASN A 76 7.41 -16.08 -3.60
CA ASN A 76 8.26 -17.14 -4.12
C ASN A 76 9.61 -16.61 -4.61
N ARG A 77 9.63 -15.44 -5.28
CA ARG A 77 10.88 -14.76 -5.63
C ARG A 77 11.70 -14.42 -4.39
N PHE A 78 11.04 -13.90 -3.35
CA PHE A 78 11.67 -13.60 -2.07
C PHE A 78 12.29 -14.84 -1.41
N LYS A 79 11.56 -15.96 -1.36
CA LYS A 79 12.08 -17.22 -0.82
C LYS A 79 13.26 -17.78 -1.62
N ALA A 80 13.27 -17.60 -2.93
CA ALA A 80 14.34 -18.07 -3.81
C ALA A 80 15.62 -17.22 -3.67
N GLN A 81 15.46 -15.91 -3.44
CA GLN A 81 16.57 -14.99 -3.24
C GLN A 81 17.03 -15.07 -1.78
N LYS A 82 18.30 -15.42 -1.54
CA LYS A 82 18.90 -15.34 -0.20
C LYS A 82 19.23 -13.89 0.15
N SER A 83 18.23 -13.00 0.13
CA SER A 83 18.42 -11.59 0.47
C SER A 83 18.83 -11.47 1.93
N THR A 84 19.88 -10.71 2.18
CA THR A 84 20.39 -10.41 3.52
C THR A 84 19.73 -9.18 4.12
N GLN A 85 19.10 -8.33 3.31
CA GLN A 85 18.42 -7.12 3.75
C GLN A 85 17.25 -7.47 4.69
N ASP A 86 17.08 -6.70 5.76
CA ASP A 86 15.90 -6.81 6.60
C ASP A 86 14.72 -6.09 5.94
N CYS A 87 13.58 -6.78 5.90
CA CYS A 87 12.32 -6.29 5.38
C CYS A 87 11.17 -6.94 6.15
N PHE A 88 9.97 -6.40 5.97
CA PHE A 88 8.79 -6.87 6.67
C PHE A 88 8.54 -8.37 6.46
N VAL A 89 8.55 -8.86 5.21
CA VAL A 89 8.29 -10.28 4.91
C VAL A 89 9.31 -11.19 5.59
N LYS A 90 10.59 -10.81 5.62
CA LYS A 90 11.63 -11.57 6.33
C LYS A 90 11.30 -11.74 7.79
N GLU A 91 10.83 -10.69 8.45
CA GLU A 91 10.51 -10.71 9.88
C GLU A 91 9.30 -11.59 10.17
N ILE A 92 8.21 -11.42 9.41
CA ILE A 92 6.99 -12.23 9.60
C ILE A 92 7.28 -13.72 9.37
N MET A 93 8.16 -14.04 8.42
CA MET A 93 8.55 -15.42 8.14
C MET A 93 9.41 -16.04 9.25
N LYS A 94 10.17 -15.25 10.03
CA LYS A 94 10.95 -15.77 11.17
C LYS A 94 10.06 -16.27 12.30
N GLU A 95 8.93 -15.59 12.54
CA GLU A 95 7.96 -15.97 13.58
C GLU A 95 7.32 -17.35 13.29
N ASN A 96 7.26 -17.76 12.02
CA ASN A 96 6.77 -19.08 11.59
C ASN A 96 5.34 -19.42 12.09
N GLU A 97 4.52 -18.41 12.37
CA GLU A 97 3.13 -18.56 12.83
C GLU A 97 2.11 -18.56 11.68
N LEU A 98 2.49 -18.01 10.53
CA LEU A 98 1.61 -17.81 9.38
C LEU A 98 1.98 -18.74 8.23
N ASN A 99 0.97 -19.33 7.59
CA ASN A 99 1.17 -20.02 6.32
C ASN A 99 1.30 -19.01 5.16
N ASP A 100 1.77 -19.50 4.01
CA ASP A 100 2.03 -18.67 2.82
C ASP A 100 0.81 -17.85 2.38
N LEU A 101 -0.39 -18.43 2.42
CA LEU A 101 -1.61 -17.72 2.02
C LEU A 101 -1.94 -16.57 2.99
N GLN A 102 -1.74 -16.78 4.29
CA GLN A 102 -1.91 -15.74 5.31
C GLN A 102 -0.88 -14.62 5.12
N ILE A 103 0.38 -14.96 4.86
CA ILE A 103 1.44 -14.00 4.55
C ILE A 103 1.07 -13.19 3.31
N ILE A 104 0.61 -13.84 2.23
CA ILE A 104 0.16 -13.19 0.99
C ILE A 104 -0.94 -12.15 1.27
N TYR A 105 -2.00 -12.53 1.99
CA TYR A 105 -3.08 -11.58 2.30
C TYR A 105 -2.60 -10.45 3.21
N PHE A 106 -1.72 -10.75 4.16
CA PHE A 106 -1.21 -9.72 5.05
C PHE A 106 -0.35 -8.70 4.30
N ILE A 107 0.51 -9.14 3.39
CA ILE A 107 1.28 -8.26 2.51
C ILE A 107 0.34 -7.43 1.64
N ALA A 108 -0.67 -8.05 1.01
CA ALA A 108 -1.62 -7.34 0.17
C ALA A 108 -2.36 -6.23 0.95
N LEU A 109 -2.79 -6.53 2.17
CA LEU A 109 -3.41 -5.56 3.08
C LEU A 109 -2.44 -4.44 3.46
N PHE A 110 -1.22 -4.78 3.87
CA PHE A 110 -0.21 -3.83 4.32
C PHE A 110 0.19 -2.86 3.20
N VAL A 111 0.42 -3.38 1.99
CA VAL A 111 0.76 -2.58 0.80
C VAL A 111 -0.40 -1.68 0.40
N GLY A 112 -1.63 -2.22 0.33
CA GLY A 112 -2.81 -1.46 -0.05
C GLY A 112 -3.10 -0.32 0.94
N ALA A 113 -3.16 -0.64 2.23
CA ALA A 113 -3.43 0.34 3.28
C ALA A 113 -2.34 1.42 3.36
N GLY A 114 -1.06 1.02 3.35
CA GLY A 114 0.06 1.94 3.47
C GLY A 114 0.26 2.82 2.23
N SER A 115 -0.10 2.33 1.04
CA SER A 115 0.00 3.12 -0.19
C SER A 115 -1.11 4.17 -0.30
N ASP A 116 -2.37 3.76 -0.29
CA ASP A 116 -3.48 4.63 -0.67
C ASP A 116 -3.75 5.73 0.37
N THR A 117 -3.70 5.39 1.66
CA THR A 117 -3.99 6.34 2.75
C THR A 117 -2.91 7.42 2.90
N THR A 118 -1.64 7.01 2.81
CA THR A 118 -0.49 7.93 2.88
C THR A 118 -0.45 8.82 1.66
N ALA A 119 -0.66 8.28 0.46
CA ALA A 119 -0.71 9.06 -0.77
C ALA A 119 -1.84 10.12 -0.72
N SER A 120 -3.04 9.71 -0.29
CA SER A 120 -4.18 10.63 -0.14
C SER A 120 -3.89 11.73 0.89
N THR A 121 -3.28 11.38 2.03
CA THR A 121 -2.91 12.37 3.06
C THR A 121 -1.91 13.39 2.51
N ILE A 122 -0.88 12.94 1.80
CA ILE A 122 0.12 13.82 1.19
C ILE A 122 -0.52 14.71 0.12
N GLU A 123 -1.38 14.14 -0.73
CA GLU A 123 -2.11 14.89 -1.76
C GLU A 123 -2.94 16.02 -1.14
N TRP A 124 -3.75 15.73 -0.12
CA TRP A 124 -4.53 16.73 0.58
C TRP A 124 -3.68 17.74 1.34
N THR A 125 -2.55 17.30 1.90
CA THR A 125 -1.60 18.21 2.54
C THR A 125 -1.05 19.22 1.53
N ILE A 126 -0.61 18.76 0.36
CA ILE A 126 -0.12 19.65 -0.71
C ILE A 126 -1.23 20.58 -1.18
N ALA A 127 -2.44 20.07 -1.40
CA ALA A 127 -3.58 20.89 -1.80
C ALA A 127 -3.90 21.97 -0.76
N TYR A 128 -3.83 21.64 0.54
CA TYR A 128 -4.04 22.60 1.62
C TYR A 128 -2.95 23.68 1.63
N LEU A 129 -1.68 23.30 1.61
CA LEU A 129 -0.56 24.25 1.62
C LEU A 129 -0.59 25.20 0.41
N ALA A 130 -0.92 24.68 -0.78
CA ALA A 130 -1.04 25.49 -2.00
C ALA A 130 -2.16 26.54 -1.93
N ASN A 131 -3.21 26.30 -1.12
CA ASN A 131 -4.32 27.24 -0.91
C ASN A 131 -4.16 28.12 0.35
N HIS A 132 -3.15 27.84 1.18
CA HIS A 132 -2.85 28.54 2.43
C HIS A 132 -1.37 28.92 2.50
N PRO A 133 -0.89 29.87 1.67
CA PRO A 133 0.52 30.26 1.63
C PRO A 133 1.07 30.69 2.99
N GLU A 134 0.24 31.30 3.84
CA GLU A 134 0.60 31.69 5.20
C GLU A 134 1.01 30.50 6.08
N VAL A 135 0.33 29.36 5.91
CA VAL A 135 0.66 28.10 6.62
C VAL A 135 1.89 27.45 6.01
N GLN A 136 2.02 27.48 4.68
CA GLN A 136 3.20 26.96 3.99
C GLN A 136 4.48 27.73 4.37
N ASP A 137 4.43 29.05 4.41
CA ASP A 137 5.55 29.90 4.79
C ASP A 137 5.95 29.68 6.25
N LEU A 138 4.98 29.53 7.15
CA LEU A 138 5.23 29.19 8.55
C LEU A 138 5.98 27.85 8.66
N ALA A 139 5.45 26.78 8.04
CA ALA A 139 6.07 25.46 8.08
C ALA A 139 7.48 25.46 7.47
N TYR A 140 7.69 26.21 6.38
CA TYR A 140 9.00 26.37 5.77
C TYR A 140 10.00 27.08 6.71
N ASN A 141 9.57 28.15 7.38
CA ASN A 141 10.40 28.89 8.32
C ASN A 141 10.78 28.02 9.53
N GLU A 142 9.84 27.25 10.09
CA GLU A 142 10.12 26.30 11.18
C GLU A 142 11.19 25.26 10.79
N ILE A 143 11.05 24.63 9.61
CA ILE A 143 12.05 23.68 9.10
C ILE A 143 13.43 24.33 8.96
N LYS A 144 13.48 25.58 8.47
CA LYS A 144 14.73 26.32 8.29
C LYS A 144 15.39 26.66 9.62
N GLU A 145 14.62 27.10 10.61
CA GLU A 145 15.10 27.41 11.96
C GLU A 145 15.65 26.16 12.66
N GLU A 146 14.94 25.03 12.62
CA GLU A 146 15.43 23.77 13.17
C GLU A 146 16.69 23.26 12.46
N SER A 147 16.76 23.38 11.14
CA SER A 147 17.94 23.00 10.36
C SER A 147 19.16 23.84 10.74
N LEU A 148 18.97 25.14 11.00
CA LEU A 148 20.02 26.04 11.49
C LEU A 148 20.47 25.68 12.91
N ILE A 149 19.53 25.31 13.79
CA ILE A 149 19.83 24.82 15.13
C ILE A 149 20.67 23.54 15.07
N CYS A 150 20.25 22.54 14.28
CA CYS A 150 21.03 21.31 14.12
C CYS A 150 22.46 21.57 13.59
N LEU A 151 22.63 22.50 12.65
CA LEU A 151 23.96 22.89 12.16
C LEU A 151 24.81 23.59 13.23
N LEU A 152 24.20 24.40 14.10
CA LEU A 152 24.89 25.10 15.18
C LEU A 152 25.31 24.18 16.34
N PHE A 153 24.61 23.07 16.57
CA PHE A 153 24.94 22.08 17.60
C PHE A 153 25.73 20.86 17.09
N SER A 154 26.11 20.85 15.80
CA SER A 154 26.95 19.81 15.19
C SER A 154 28.46 20.17 15.17
N VAL A 155 28.88 21.21 15.91
CA VAL A 155 30.28 21.65 16.06
C VAL A 155 30.77 21.42 17.48
#